data_AF-A0A8T6X1Z3-F1
#
_entry.id   AF-A0A8T6X1Z3-F1
#
_cell.length_a   1.000
_cell.length_b   1.000
_cell.length_c   1.000
_cell.angle_alpha   90.00
_cell.angle_beta   90.00
_cell.angle_gamma   90.00
#
_symmetry.space_group_name_H-M   'P 1'
#
loop_
_entity.id
_entity.type
_entity.pdbx_description
1 polymer ?
#
loop_
_entity_poly.entity_id
_entity_poly.type
_entity_poly.pdbx_seq_one_letter_code
_entity_poly.pdbx_strand_id
1 'polypeptide(L)' 'TGGHLFPALALAEELARQAPEAEIVFVGSPRGLENRVVPAHGYRLEVLDVEGLKKRRG' A
#
# COMPACT_ATOMS: atom_id res chain seq x y z
N THR A 1 6.27 -10.90 -2.53
CA THR A 1 5.42 -11.20 -3.70
C THR A 1 4.42 -10.08 -3.85
N GLY A 2 4.11 -9.61 -5.07
CA GLY A 2 3.15 -8.51 -5.27
C GLY A 2 1.67 -8.92 -5.17
N GLY A 3 1.37 -10.10 -4.62
CA GLY A 3 0.02 -10.70 -4.68
C GLY A 3 -1.04 -9.92 -3.92
N HIS A 4 -0.65 -9.13 -2.91
CA HIS A 4 -1.57 -8.25 -2.18
C HIS A 4 -1.66 -6.84 -2.80
N LEU A 5 -0.64 -6.43 -3.56
CA LEU A 5 -0.55 -5.06 -4.05
C LEU A 5 -1.52 -4.79 -5.19
N PHE A 6 -1.60 -5.70 -6.16
CA PHE A 6 -2.49 -5.52 -7.31
C PHE A 6 -3.98 -5.53 -6.95
N PRO A 7 -4.47 -6.43 -6.05
CA PRO A 7 -5.83 -6.33 -5.55
C PRO A 7 -6.11 -5.00 -4.83
N ALA A 8 -5.16 -4.50 -4.04
CA ALA A 8 -5.31 -3.21 -3.37
C ALA A 8 -5.36 -2.03 -4.36
N LEU A 9 -4.57 -2.07 -5.43
CA LEU A 9 -4.64 -1.10 -6.53
C LEU A 9 -5.98 -1.15 -7.26
N ALA A 10 -6.46 -2.34 -7.62
CA ALA A 10 -7.75 -2.49 -8.30
C ALA A 10 -8.91 -1.93 -7.45
N LEU A 11 -8.85 -2.15 -6.12
CA LEU A 11 -9.81 -1.58 -5.19
C LEU A 11 -9.69 -0.05 -5.12
N ALA A 12 -8.48 0.49 -5.06
CA ALA A 12 -8.24 1.93 -5.05
C ALA A 12 -8.75 2.61 -6.33
N GLU A 13 -8.59 1.97 -7.48
CA GLU A 13 -9.09 2.47 -8.76
C GLU A 13 -10.63 2.51 -8.80
N GLU A 14 -11.29 1.48 -8.28
CA GLU A 14 -12.76 1.47 -8.21
C GLU A 14 -13.28 2.50 -7.20
N LEU A 15 -12.64 2.64 -6.04
CA LEU A 15 -13.01 3.65 -5.05
C LEU A 15 -12.83 5.07 -5.60
N ALA A 16 -11.73 5.34 -6.30
CA ALA A 16 -11.50 6.64 -6.94
C ALA A 16 -12.54 6.95 -8.03
N ARG A 17 -13.10 5.93 -8.70
CA ARG A 17 -14.22 6.11 -9.65
C ARG A 17 -15.55 6.41 -8.94
N GLN A 18 -15.85 5.69 -7.85
CA GLN A 18 -17.13 5.82 -7.16
C GLN A 18 -17.20 7.06 -6.26
N ALA A 19 -16.07 7.47 -5.67
CA ALA A 19 -15.96 8.62 -4.77
C ALA A 19 -14.72 9.45 -5.14
N PRO A 20 -14.81 10.33 -6.17
CA PRO A 20 -13.68 11.14 -6.64
C PRO A 20 -13.07 12.06 -5.58
N GLU A 21 -13.84 12.43 -4.55
CA GLU A 21 -13.40 13.22 -3.41
C GLU A 21 -12.68 12.41 -2.32
N ALA A 22 -12.67 11.08 -2.39
CA ALA A 22 -12.02 10.24 -1.41
C ALA A 22 -10.50 10.32 -1.53
N GLU A 23 -9.81 10.56 -0.41
CA GLU A 23 -8.36 10.45 -0.35
C GLU A 23 -7.95 8.99 -0.13
N ILE A 24 -7.14 8.46 -1.05
CA ILE A 24 -6.63 7.09 -0.98
C ILE A 24 -5.13 7.12 -0.69
N VAL A 25 -4.77 6.54 0.46
CA VAL A 25 -3.38 6.43 0.92
C VAL A 25 -3.04 4.96 1.14
N PHE A 26 -1.96 4.51 0.50
CA PHE A 26 -1.37 3.21 0.76
C PHE A 26 -0.38 3.33 1.90
N VAL A 27 -0.32 2.31 2.75
CA VAL A 27 0.66 2.22 3.83
C VAL A 27 1.48 0.95 3.64
N GLY A 28 2.80 1.10 3.63
CA GLY A 28 3.73 0.00 3.35
C GLY A 28 5.02 0.09 4.16
N SER A 29 5.95 -0.79 3.83
CA SER A 29 7.28 -0.80 4.45
C SER A 29 8.31 -0.16 3.50
N PRO A 30 9.49 0.27 4.01
CA PRO A 30 10.54 0.85 3.16
C PRO A 30 11.12 -0.16 2.16
N ARG A 31 10.81 -1.46 2.34
CA ARG A 31 11.31 -2.56 1.53
C ARG A 31 10.13 -3.25 0.86
N GLY A 32 9.83 -2.90 -0.38
CA GLY A 32 8.71 -3.52 -1.07
C GLY A 32 8.53 -3.06 -2.51
N LEU A 33 7.85 -3.87 -3.30
CA LEU A 33 7.47 -3.50 -4.67
C LEU A 33 6.50 -2.31 -4.67
N GLU A 34 5.70 -2.14 -3.59
CA GLU A 34 4.79 -1.01 -3.41
C GLU A 34 5.48 0.36 -3.58
N ASN A 35 6.73 0.51 -3.13
CA ASN A 35 7.50 1.75 -3.21
C ASN A 35 7.71 2.25 -4.65
N ARG A 36 7.67 1.36 -5.63
CA ARG A 36 7.75 1.72 -7.06
C ARG A 36 6.38 1.76 -7.71
N VAL A 37 5.54 0.78 -7.41
CA VAL A 37 4.31 0.55 -8.13
C VAL A 37 3.19 1.51 -7.69
N VAL A 38 3.06 1.81 -6.39
CA VAL A 38 1.99 2.69 -5.89
C VAL A 38 2.14 4.12 -6.44
N PRO A 39 3.31 4.79 -6.34
CA PRO A 39 3.47 6.13 -6.90
C PRO A 39 3.32 6.15 -8.42
N ALA A 40 3.72 5.09 -9.12
CA ALA A 40 3.57 4.98 -10.57
C ALA A 40 2.10 4.91 -11.02
N HIS A 41 1.17 4.50 -10.14
CA HIS A 41 -0.28 4.53 -10.40
C HIS A 41 -0.94 5.82 -9.89
N GLY A 42 -0.16 6.81 -9.42
CA GLY A 42 -0.67 8.10 -8.97
C GLY A 42 -1.21 8.13 -7.53
N TYR A 43 -1.01 7.06 -6.76
CA TYR A 43 -1.44 6.99 -5.37
C TYR A 43 -0.32 7.39 -4.40
N ARG A 44 -0.70 7.97 -3.25
CA ARG A 44 0.22 8.27 -2.16
C ARG A 44 0.61 6.96 -1.44
N LEU A 45 1.90 6.78 -1.19
CA LEU A 45 2.43 5.73 -0.31
C LEU A 45 3.05 6.38 0.92
N GLU A 46 2.55 6.05 2.09
CA GLU A 46 3.22 6.30 3.36
C GLU A 46 3.99 5.07 3.79
N VAL A 47 5.25 5.30 4.15
CA VAL A 47 6.15 4.24 4.59
C VAL A 47 6.25 4.31 6.11
N LEU A 48 5.92 3.19 6.75
CA LEU A 48 6.14 3.02 8.17
C LEU A 48 7.40 2.16 8.38
N ASP A 49 8.23 2.57 9.34
CA ASP A 49 9.36 1.77 9.78
C ASP A 49 8.85 0.61 10.65
N VAL A 50 8.33 -0.43 9.98
CA VAL A 50 7.84 -1.64 10.62
C VAL A 50 9.02 -2.59 10.84
N GLU A 51 9.61 -2.55 12.03
CA GLU A 51 10.42 -3.67 12.51
C GLU A 51 9.47 -4.80 12.91
N GLY A 52 9.63 -5.98 12.29
CA GLY A 52 8.79 -7.14 12.60
C GLY A 52 8.81 -7.42 14.11
N LEU A 53 7.63 -7.58 14.71
CA LEU A 53 7.48 -7.93 16.12
C LEU A 53 8.37 -9.15 16.42
N LYS A 54 9.46 -8.94 17.18
CA LYS A 54 10.29 -10.04 17.68
C LYS A 54 9.39 -10.94 18.51
N LYS A 55 9.04 -12.12 17.99
CA LYS A 55 8.42 -13.17 18.80
C LYS A 55 9.35 -13.43 20.00
N ARG A 56 8.92 -13.07 21.21
CA ARG A 56 9.49 -13.63 22.44
C ARG A 56 9.19 -15.12 22.38
N ARG A 57 10.18 -15.93 22.03
CA ARG A 57 10.15 -17.37 22.26
C ARG A 57 10.21 -17.54 23.78
N GLY A 58 9.04 -17.80 24.38
CA GLY A 58 8.95 -18.41 25.70
C GLY A 58 9.24 -19.89 25.60
#